data_AF-A0AAV7JYX7-F1
#
_entry.id   AF-A0AAV7JYX7-F1
#
_cell.length_a   1.000
_cell.length_b   1.000
_cell.length_c   1.000
_cell.angle_alpha   90.00
_cell.angle_beta   90.00
_cell.angle_gamma   90.00
#
_symmetry.space_group_name_H-M   'P 1'
#
loop_
_entity.id
_entity.type
_entity.pdbx_description
1 polymer ?
#
loop_
_entity_poly.entity_id
_entity_poly.type
_entity_poly.pdbx_seq_one_letter_code
_entity_poly.pdbx_strand_id
1 'polypeptide(L)'
;MKRVRAILQERCNFSVDISSSQGGTSTTGNIAQDCFLNKRDFLTWVISSINPSDKISLEKIQTNLSVLLRLLNSGDSINCDKMQELWKETYEFILVEYPWASITPSLHKLLAHSFLLIGVYNNGKELQNLSEECLESYKKTYFTDNVRDILV
;
A
#
# COMPACT_ATOMS: atom_id res chain seq x y z
N MET A 1 14.53 -12.29 6.61
CA MET A 1 13.97 -11.93 5.29
C MET A 1 13.87 -13.10 4.29
N LYS A 2 14.91 -13.92 4.05
CA LYS A 2 14.85 -15.01 3.05
C LYS A 2 13.69 -16.00 3.24
N ARG A 3 13.37 -16.37 4.49
CA ARG A 3 12.25 -17.28 4.82
C ARG A 3 10.88 -16.75 4.43
N VAL A 4 10.60 -15.47 4.74
CA VAL A 4 9.33 -14.82 4.38
C VAL A 4 9.19 -14.72 2.86
N ARG A 5 10.27 -14.31 2.16
CA ARG A 5 10.27 -14.24 0.69
C ARG A 5 10.01 -15.61 0.04
N ALA A 6 10.57 -16.68 0.58
CA ALA A 6 10.33 -18.03 0.08
C ALA A 6 8.86 -18.44 0.24
N ILE A 7 8.26 -18.17 1.40
CA ILE A 7 6.83 -18.45 1.66
C ILE A 7 5.93 -17.66 0.70
N LEU A 8 6.24 -16.38 0.47
CA LEU A 8 5.49 -15.52 -0.43
C LEU A 8 5.60 -15.96 -1.90
N GLN A 9 6.80 -16.37 -2.32
CA GLN A 9 6.99 -16.90 -3.67
C GLN A 9 6.25 -18.21 -3.88
N GLU A 10 6.33 -19.13 -2.91
CA GLU A 10 5.70 -20.46 -2.97
C GLU A 10 4.16 -20.37 -2.95
N ARG A 11 3.60 -19.51 -2.09
CA ARG A 11 2.15 -19.50 -1.82
C ARG A 11 1.38 -18.40 -2.51
N CYS A 12 2.01 -17.26 -2.75
CA CYS A 12 1.34 -16.09 -3.33
C CYS A 12 1.78 -15.81 -4.78
N ASN A 13 2.76 -16.56 -5.28
CA ASN A 13 3.32 -16.47 -6.63
C ASN A 13 3.84 -15.06 -6.97
N PHE A 14 4.40 -14.34 -5.98
CA PHE A 14 5.05 -13.05 -6.22
C PHE A 14 6.34 -12.90 -5.42
N SER A 15 7.25 -12.10 -5.99
CA SER A 15 8.56 -11.80 -5.43
C SER A 15 8.60 -10.38 -4.86
N VAL A 16 8.88 -10.27 -3.55
CA VAL A 16 8.97 -8.99 -2.83
C VAL A 16 10.44 -8.64 -2.54
N ASP A 17 10.76 -7.36 -2.59
CA ASP A 17 12.07 -6.80 -2.19
C ASP A 17 13.29 -7.37 -2.94
N ILE A 18 13.12 -7.74 -4.21
CA ILE A 18 14.25 -8.04 -5.10
C ILE A 18 14.73 -6.71 -5.68
N SER A 19 16.01 -6.37 -5.50
CA SER A 19 16.59 -5.15 -6.05
C SER A 19 16.51 -5.17 -7.57
N SER A 20 15.99 -4.09 -8.17
CA SER A 20 16.06 -3.90 -9.62
C SER A 20 17.38 -3.23 -10.02
N SER A 21 17.83 -3.44 -11.25
CA SER A 21 19.04 -2.80 -11.80
C SER A 21 18.88 -1.29 -12.04
N GLN A 22 17.65 -0.78 -12.04
CA GLN A 22 17.32 0.63 -12.30
C GLN A 22 16.98 1.40 -11.01
N GLY A 23 17.27 0.82 -9.85
CA GLY A 23 16.87 1.36 -8.54
C GLY A 23 15.45 0.96 -8.16
N GLY A 24 15.25 0.71 -6.86
CA GLY A 24 13.98 0.25 -6.31
C GLY A 24 13.90 -1.25 -6.07
N THR A 25 12.69 -1.74 -5.81
CA THR A 25 12.41 -3.14 -5.51
C THR A 25 11.41 -3.73 -6.49
N SER A 26 11.37 -5.06 -6.60
CA SER A 26 10.37 -5.79 -7.37
C SER A 26 8.94 -5.64 -6.84
N THR A 27 8.77 -4.97 -5.69
CA THR A 27 7.47 -4.68 -5.08
C THR A 27 6.77 -3.59 -5.90
N THR A 28 6.00 -4.02 -6.91
CA THR A 28 5.22 -3.13 -7.78
C THR A 28 3.88 -2.76 -7.15
N GLY A 29 3.19 -1.76 -7.71
CA GLY A 29 1.83 -1.38 -7.32
C GLY A 29 0.85 -2.57 -7.33
N ASN A 30 0.96 -3.47 -8.30
CA ASN A 30 0.13 -4.68 -8.37
C ASN A 30 0.36 -5.62 -7.18
N ILE A 31 1.62 -5.79 -6.75
CA ILE A 31 1.94 -6.61 -5.57
C ILE A 31 1.40 -5.92 -4.31
N ALA A 32 1.53 -4.60 -4.20
CA ALA A 32 0.97 -3.85 -3.08
C ALA A 32 -0.57 -3.96 -3.02
N GLN A 33 -1.26 -3.82 -4.15
CA GLN A 33 -2.71 -4.04 -4.23
C GLN A 33 -3.09 -5.47 -3.83
N ASP A 34 -2.32 -6.47 -4.25
CA ASP A 34 -2.57 -7.85 -3.81
C ASP A 34 -2.43 -8.02 -2.30
N CYS A 35 -1.42 -7.40 -1.68
CA CYS A 35 -1.17 -7.47 -0.24
C CYS A 35 -2.25 -6.77 0.61
N PHE A 36 -2.80 -5.64 0.13
CA PHE A 36 -3.72 -4.81 0.91
C PHE A 36 -5.18 -4.91 0.47
N LEU A 37 -5.46 -5.22 -0.80
CA LEU A 37 -6.80 -5.14 -1.38
C LEU A 37 -7.37 -6.50 -1.75
N ASN A 38 -6.60 -7.36 -2.42
CA ASN A 38 -7.17 -8.56 -3.06
C ASN A 38 -6.98 -9.84 -2.25
N LYS A 39 -5.88 -10.00 -1.51
CA LYS A 39 -5.54 -11.24 -0.80
C LYS A 39 -5.46 -11.02 0.72
N ARG A 40 -6.59 -11.19 1.42
CA ARG A 40 -6.62 -11.23 2.90
C ARG A 40 -5.62 -12.26 3.47
N ASP A 41 -5.32 -13.31 2.72
CA ASP A 41 -4.44 -14.40 3.14
C ASP A 41 -2.96 -14.04 3.21
N PHE A 42 -2.51 -12.98 2.53
CA PHE A 42 -1.10 -12.56 2.53
C PHE A 42 -0.55 -12.44 3.95
N LEU A 43 -1.28 -11.72 4.80
CA LEU A 43 -0.90 -11.51 6.18
C LEU A 43 -1.34 -12.66 7.07
N THR A 44 -2.46 -13.36 6.83
CA THR A 44 -2.76 -14.60 7.56
C THR A 44 -1.57 -15.57 7.58
N TRP A 45 -0.85 -15.72 6.46
CA TRP A 45 0.32 -16.60 6.36
C TRP A 45 1.61 -16.00 6.93
N VAL A 46 1.92 -14.74 6.59
CA VAL A 46 3.10 -14.05 7.14
C VAL A 46 2.99 -13.96 8.66
N ILE A 47 1.80 -13.63 9.16
CA ILE A 47 1.47 -13.49 10.58
C ILE A 47 1.37 -14.83 11.29
N SER A 48 0.87 -15.91 10.65
CA SER A 48 0.87 -17.26 11.26
C SER A 48 2.28 -17.77 11.59
N SER A 49 3.31 -17.15 11.01
CA SER A 49 4.72 -17.44 11.29
C SER A 49 5.33 -16.59 12.41
N ILE A 50 4.53 -15.71 13.03
CA ILE A 50 4.91 -14.75 14.09
C ILE A 50 4.19 -15.13 15.39
N ASN A 51 4.59 -14.52 16.51
CA ASN A 51 3.95 -14.67 17.80
C ASN A 51 2.44 -14.38 17.74
N PRO A 52 1.60 -15.12 18.49
CA PRO A 52 0.14 -14.91 18.51
C PRO A 52 -0.31 -13.53 19.00
N SER A 53 0.46 -12.85 19.86
CA SER A 53 0.18 -11.48 20.30
C SER A 53 0.32 -10.49 19.15
N ASP A 54 1.43 -10.58 18.42
CA ASP A 54 1.74 -9.69 17.30
C ASP A 54 0.75 -9.91 16.16
N LYS A 55 0.17 -11.12 16.07
CA LYS A 55 -0.84 -11.44 15.08
C LYS A 55 -2.05 -10.52 15.12
N ILE A 56 -2.63 -10.35 16.29
CA ILE A 56 -3.83 -9.52 16.46
C ILE A 56 -3.51 -8.06 16.11
N SER A 57 -2.38 -7.55 16.61
CA SER A 57 -1.97 -6.18 16.37
C SER A 57 -1.66 -5.92 14.89
N LEU A 58 -0.97 -6.84 14.20
CA LEU A 58 -0.67 -6.71 12.77
C LEU A 58 -1.91 -6.84 11.88
N GLU A 59 -2.84 -7.74 12.20
CA GLU A 59 -4.12 -7.87 11.46
C GLU A 59 -4.95 -6.59 11.58
N LYS A 60 -4.97 -5.96 12.76
CA LYS A 60 -5.64 -4.67 12.97
C LYS A 60 -4.99 -3.56 12.13
N ILE A 61 -3.66 -3.42 12.18
CA ILE A 61 -2.93 -2.42 11.40
C ILE A 61 -3.18 -2.61 9.90
N GLN A 62 -3.09 -3.83 9.40
CA GLN A 62 -3.37 -4.15 8.01
C GLN A 62 -4.79 -3.74 7.63
N THR A 63 -5.78 -4.18 8.40
CA THR A 63 -7.19 -3.91 8.11
C THR A 63 -7.44 -2.41 7.99
N ASN A 64 -6.89 -1.63 8.92
CA ASN A 64 -7.01 -0.18 8.89
C ASN A 64 -6.34 0.41 7.64
N LEU A 65 -5.09 0.02 7.35
CA LEU A 65 -4.38 0.49 6.14
C LEU A 65 -5.12 0.10 4.86
N SER A 66 -5.65 -1.12 4.77
CA SER A 66 -6.46 -1.59 3.65
C SER A 66 -7.73 -0.75 3.46
N VAL A 67 -8.45 -0.45 4.53
CA VAL A 67 -9.64 0.42 4.47
C VAL A 67 -9.26 1.81 3.98
N LEU A 68 -8.20 2.39 4.55
CA LEU A 68 -7.72 3.73 4.18
C LEU A 68 -7.31 3.79 2.71
N LEU A 69 -6.52 2.83 2.23
CA LEU A 69 -6.12 2.75 0.83
C LEU A 69 -7.30 2.55 -0.12
N ARG A 70 -8.35 1.83 0.30
CA ARG A 70 -9.59 1.70 -0.48
C ARG A 70 -10.36 3.02 -0.55
N LEU A 71 -10.46 3.74 0.56
CA LEU A 71 -11.12 5.04 0.59
C LEU A 71 -10.44 6.02 -0.37
N LEU A 72 -9.11 6.08 -0.36
CA LEU A 72 -8.32 6.92 -1.26
C LEU A 72 -8.53 6.62 -2.75
N ASN A 73 -8.88 5.37 -3.08
CA ASN A 73 -9.03 4.86 -4.44
C ASN A 73 -10.50 4.55 -4.81
N SER A 74 -11.47 5.00 -4.01
CA SER A 74 -12.88 4.58 -4.15
C SER A 74 -13.61 5.24 -5.30
N GLY A 75 -13.20 6.45 -5.70
CA GLY A 75 -13.98 7.30 -6.61
C GLY A 75 -15.15 8.04 -5.93
N ASP A 76 -15.32 7.87 -4.62
CA ASP A 76 -16.45 8.38 -3.85
C ASP A 76 -16.05 9.53 -2.91
N SER A 77 -17.03 10.35 -2.54
CA SER A 77 -16.87 11.37 -1.50
C SER A 77 -16.56 10.75 -0.15
N ILE A 78 -15.55 11.27 0.55
CA ILE A 78 -15.05 10.72 1.81
C ILE A 78 -15.52 11.56 3.00
N ASN A 79 -16.07 10.89 4.02
CA ASN A 79 -16.32 11.52 5.31
C ASN A 79 -14.98 11.78 6.03
N CYS A 80 -14.54 13.03 6.03
CA CYS A 80 -13.22 13.41 6.51
C CYS A 80 -13.04 13.22 8.01
N ASP A 81 -14.09 13.42 8.81
CA ASP A 81 -14.01 13.30 10.28
C ASP A 81 -13.75 11.85 10.70
N LYS A 82 -14.54 10.90 10.17
CA LYS A 82 -14.37 9.47 10.44
C LYS A 82 -13.04 8.93 9.92
N MET A 83 -12.60 9.44 8.77
CA MET A 83 -11.32 9.07 8.19
C MET A 83 -10.15 9.56 9.06
N GLN A 84 -10.23 10.80 9.57
CA GLN A 84 -9.22 11.36 10.45
C GLN A 84 -9.10 10.57 11.77
N GLU A 85 -10.24 10.18 12.35
CA GLU A 85 -10.28 9.33 13.55
C GLU A 85 -9.56 7.99 13.30
N LEU A 86 -9.91 7.28 12.21
CA LEU A 86 -9.27 6.02 11.86
C LEU A 86 -7.75 6.16 11.63
N TRP A 87 -7.31 7.26 11.00
CA TRP A 87 -5.89 7.54 10.81
C TRP A 87 -5.15 7.77 12.12
N LYS A 88 -5.71 8.60 13.00
CA LYS A 88 -5.12 8.92 14.30
C LYS A 88 -5.03 7.68 15.18
N GLU A 89 -6.12 6.90 15.28
CA GLU A 89 -6.14 5.65 16.03
C GLU A 89 -5.09 4.66 15.52
N THR A 90 -4.95 4.54 14.19
CA THR A 90 -3.96 3.63 13.59
C THR A 90 -2.54 4.10 13.88
N TYR A 91 -2.28 5.41 13.79
CA TYR A 91 -0.97 5.99 14.08
C TYR A 91 -0.56 5.80 15.54
N GLU A 92 -1.46 6.13 16.47
CA GLU A 92 -1.23 5.96 17.91
C GLU A 92 -1.04 4.48 18.27
N PHE A 93 -1.84 3.59 17.68
CA PHE A 93 -1.71 2.14 17.91
C PHE A 93 -0.34 1.61 17.47
N ILE A 94 0.19 2.05 16.32
CA ILE A 94 1.53 1.65 15.86
C ILE A 94 2.61 2.14 16.84
N LEU A 95 2.53 3.39 17.29
CA LEU A 95 3.52 3.98 18.20
C LEU A 95 3.56 3.28 19.57
N VAL A 96 2.39 2.87 20.08
CA VAL A 96 2.27 2.20 21.38
C VAL A 96 2.71 0.73 21.31
N GLU A 97 2.24 -0.02 20.32
CA GLU A 97 2.51 -1.46 20.20
C GLU A 97 3.92 -1.74 19.66
N TYR A 98 4.44 -0.87 18.80
CA TYR A 98 5.72 -1.05 18.13
C TYR A 98 6.60 0.21 18.25
N PRO A 99 6.98 0.64 19.47
CA PRO A 99 7.76 1.86 19.69
C PRO A 99 9.16 1.83 19.06
N TRP A 100 9.66 0.62 18.77
CA TRP A 100 10.92 0.40 18.07
C TRP A 100 10.82 0.56 16.55
N ALA A 101 9.60 0.54 15.99
CA ALA A 101 9.38 0.60 14.55
C ALA A 101 9.42 2.05 14.06
N SER A 102 10.33 2.34 13.13
CA SER A 102 10.38 3.66 12.49
C SER A 102 9.26 3.80 11.46
N ILE A 103 8.50 4.90 11.56
CA ILE A 103 7.45 5.21 10.60
C ILE A 103 8.09 5.80 9.35
N THR A 104 7.85 5.16 8.21
CA THR A 104 8.40 5.65 6.93
C THR A 104 7.79 6.99 6.55
N PRO A 105 8.50 7.86 5.81
CA PRO A 105 7.96 9.15 5.39
C PRO A 105 6.62 9.04 4.64
N SER A 106 6.44 8.00 3.81
CA SER A 106 5.18 7.74 3.10
C SER A 106 4.05 7.37 4.04
N LEU A 107 4.30 6.51 5.02
CA LEU A 107 3.30 6.12 6.02
C LEU A 107 2.95 7.30 6.94
N HIS A 108 3.94 8.14 7.30
CA HIS A 108 3.69 9.35 8.07
C HIS A 108 2.82 10.35 7.29
N LYS A 109 3.14 10.62 6.02
CA LYS A 109 2.29 11.48 5.17
C LYS A 109 0.88 10.92 5.04
N LEU A 110 0.75 9.60 4.89
CA LEU A 110 -0.54 8.93 4.84
C LEU A 110 -1.35 9.18 6.12
N LEU A 111 -0.80 8.82 7.28
CA LEU A 111 -1.52 8.83 8.56
C LEU A 111 -1.66 10.23 9.18
N ALA A 112 -0.74 11.16 8.91
CA ALA A 112 -0.69 12.47 9.58
C ALA A 112 -1.16 13.65 8.73
N HIS A 113 -1.13 13.55 7.39
CA HIS A 113 -1.37 14.70 6.50
C HIS A 113 -2.47 14.49 5.46
N SER A 114 -2.81 13.25 5.15
CA SER A 114 -3.71 12.97 4.02
C SER A 114 -5.14 13.45 4.25
N PHE A 115 -5.58 13.62 5.51
CA PHE A 115 -6.91 14.19 5.80
C PHE A 115 -7.00 15.66 5.44
N LEU A 116 -5.92 16.42 5.64
CA LEU A 116 -5.87 17.81 5.23
C LEU A 116 -5.94 17.89 3.71
N LEU A 117 -5.16 17.03 3.02
CA LEU A 117 -5.16 16.97 1.56
C LEU A 117 -6.56 16.71 1.00
N ILE A 118 -7.27 15.73 1.56
CA ILE A 118 -8.60 15.33 1.07
C ILE A 118 -9.66 16.33 1.49
N GLY A 119 -9.74 16.66 2.78
CA GLY A 119 -10.79 17.50 3.33
C GLY A 119 -10.65 18.97 2.95
N VAL A 120 -9.44 19.53 3.13
CA VAL A 120 -9.18 20.97 2.92
C VAL A 120 -8.86 21.27 1.47
N TYR A 121 -7.97 20.48 0.85
CA TYR A 121 -7.44 20.80 -0.48
C TYR A 121 -8.17 20.12 -1.64
N ASN A 122 -8.88 19.02 -1.37
CA ASN A 122 -9.62 18.28 -2.40
C ASN A 122 -11.14 18.24 -2.15
N ASN A 123 -11.64 19.10 -1.25
CA ASN A 123 -13.07 19.29 -0.97
C ASN A 123 -13.83 17.98 -0.68
N GLY A 124 -13.19 17.07 0.06
CA GLY A 124 -13.74 15.76 0.42
C GLY A 124 -13.72 14.71 -0.69
N LYS A 125 -13.08 14.99 -1.83
CA LYS A 125 -12.91 14.02 -2.91
C LYS A 125 -11.68 13.15 -2.70
N GLU A 126 -11.72 11.95 -3.24
CA GLU A 126 -10.64 10.99 -3.31
C GLU A 126 -9.45 11.46 -4.18
N LEU A 127 -8.31 10.77 -4.06
CA LEU A 127 -7.07 11.19 -4.72
C LEU A 127 -6.78 10.44 -6.04
N GLN A 128 -7.65 9.52 -6.45
CA GLN A 128 -7.41 8.66 -7.61
C GLN A 128 -7.18 9.46 -8.90
N ASN A 129 -7.92 10.55 -9.10
CA ASN A 129 -7.78 11.43 -10.27
C ASN A 129 -6.44 12.19 -10.32
N LEU A 130 -5.67 12.16 -9.23
CA LEU A 130 -4.34 12.77 -9.11
C LEU A 130 -3.21 11.72 -9.11
N SER A 131 -3.54 10.46 -9.43
CA SER A 131 -2.60 9.34 -9.43
C SER A 131 -1.61 9.40 -10.60
N GLU A 132 -0.35 9.06 -10.32
CA GLU A 132 0.71 8.92 -11.34
C GLU A 132 0.61 7.60 -12.13
N GLU A 133 -0.24 6.65 -11.71
CA GLU A 133 -0.39 5.33 -12.35
C GLU A 133 -0.75 5.42 -13.84
N CYS A 134 -1.53 6.43 -14.23
CA CYS A 134 -1.87 6.71 -15.63
C CYS A 134 -0.62 7.09 -16.45
N LEU A 135 0.30 7.87 -15.88
CA LEU A 135 1.54 8.29 -16.55
C LEU A 135 2.50 7.11 -16.70
N GLU A 136 2.58 6.23 -15.70
CA GLU A 136 3.38 5.00 -15.80
C GLU A 136 2.83 4.05 -16.87
N SER A 137 1.50 3.89 -16.91
CA SER A 137 0.82 3.09 -17.93
C SER A 137 1.07 3.65 -19.34
N TYR A 138 1.00 4.98 -19.50
CA TYR A 138 1.29 5.64 -20.77
C TYR A 138 2.73 5.38 -21.25
N LYS A 139 3.73 5.48 -20.36
CA LYS A 139 5.12 5.16 -20.71
C LYS A 139 5.26 3.74 -21.26
N LYS A 140 4.60 2.77 -20.62
CA LYS A 140 4.63 1.37 -21.06
C LYS A 140 4.07 1.22 -22.49
N THR A 141 2.92 1.84 -22.76
CA THR A 141 2.28 1.84 -24.10
C THR A 141 3.16 2.51 -25.15
N TYR A 142 3.69 3.69 -24.85
CA TYR A 142 4.57 4.45 -25.76
C TYR A 142 5.81 3.65 -26.18
N PHE A 143 6.44 2.91 -25.27
CA PHE A 143 7.57 2.05 -25.61
C PHE A 143 7.16 0.85 -26.47
N THR A 144 6.01 0.22 -26.20
CA THR A 144 5.53 -0.90 -27.04
C THR A 144 5.17 -0.47 -28.46
N ASP A 145 4.58 0.70 -28.64
CA ASP A 145 4.17 1.18 -29.96
C ASP A 145 5.38 1.60 -30.80
N ASN A 146 6.34 2.34 -30.23
CA ASN A 146 7.56 2.73 -30.95
C ASN A 146 8.48 1.54 -31.28
N VAL A 147 8.46 0.44 -30.51
CA VAL A 147 9.22 -0.77 -30.85
C VAL A 147 8.56 -1.55 -31.99
N ARG A 148 7.23 -1.50 -32.11
CA ARG A 148 6.51 -2.11 -33.26
C ARG A 148 6.81 -1.37 -34.55
N ASP A 149 6.90 -0.04 -34.51
CA ASP A 149 7.18 0.78 -35.70
C ASP A 149 8.63 0.67 -36.21
N ILE A 150 9.54 0.09 -35.43
CA ILE A 150 10.95 -0.16 -35.83
C ILE A 150 11.15 -1.58 -36.40
N LEU A 151 10.17 -2.48 -36.21
CA LEU A 151 10.25 -3.89 -36.61
C LEU A 151 9.35 -4.26 -37.81
N VAL A 152 8.80 -3.26 -38.50
CA VAL A 152 8.06 -3.38 -39.79
C VAL A 152 8.85 -2.68 -40.88
#